data_AF-A0A1R0W5M7-F1
#
_entry.id   AF-A0A1R0W5M7-F1
#
_cell.length_a   1.000
_cell.length_b   1.000
_cell.length_c   1.000
_cell.angle_alpha   90.00
_cell.angle_beta   90.00
_cell.angle_gamma   90.00
#
_symmetry.space_group_name_H-M   'P 1'
#
loop_
_entity.id
_entity.type
_entity.pdbx_description
1 polymer ?
#
loop_
_entity_poly.entity_id
_entity_poly.type
_entity_poly.pdbx_seq_one_letter_code
_entity_poly.pdbx_strand_id
1 'polypeptide(L)'
;MFSKEDVRKLLNSELDAKVAELLGWKVQFFGELRGFSGQYQNEKGVWIYSHIYPYSSEHEYSMNVQARALKTDSQGYIRTLAELLNVSEWGTEGKLKSEGILKFLEVTPRERCEAAYLVLQK
;
A
#
# COMPACT_ATOMS: atom_id res chain seq x y z
N MET A 1 8.76 -13.22 -2.16
CA MET A 1 8.42 -12.03 -1.35
C MET A 1 9.32 -10.89 -1.81
N PHE A 2 8.75 -9.73 -2.15
CA PHE A 2 9.52 -8.56 -2.61
C PHE A 2 10.21 -7.86 -1.44
N SER A 3 11.45 -7.39 -1.64
CA SER A 3 12.15 -6.53 -0.68
C SER A 3 11.66 -5.08 -0.77
N LYS A 4 11.96 -4.26 0.25
CA LYS A 4 11.73 -2.80 0.25
C LYS A 4 12.31 -2.13 -1.01
N GLU A 5 13.51 -2.53 -1.38
CA GLU A 5 14.25 -1.98 -2.52
C GLU A 5 13.61 -2.36 -3.85
N ASP A 6 13.03 -3.55 -3.94
CA ASP A 6 12.31 -3.98 -5.15
C ASP A 6 11.00 -3.21 -5.31
N VAL A 7 10.26 -3.00 -4.20
CA VAL A 7 8.98 -2.28 -4.22
C VAL A 7 9.16 -0.82 -4.66
N ARG A 8 10.24 -0.16 -4.22
CA ARG A 8 10.53 1.23 -4.61
C ARG A 8 10.85 1.41 -6.10
N LYS A 9 11.29 0.35 -6.78
CA LYS A 9 11.59 0.40 -8.21
C LYS A 9 10.35 0.25 -9.08
N LEU A 10 9.24 -0.21 -8.52
CA LEU A 10 7.98 -0.37 -9.25
C LEU A 10 7.43 0.99 -9.66
N LEU A 11 6.94 1.08 -10.89
CA LEU A 11 6.10 2.19 -11.30
C LEU A 11 4.82 2.23 -10.45
N ASN A 12 4.18 3.40 -10.32
CA ASN A 12 2.92 3.53 -9.57
C ASN A 12 1.86 2.54 -10.05
N SER A 13 1.72 2.42 -11.36
CA SER A 13 0.75 1.53 -11.98
C SER A 13 1.03 0.05 -11.66
N GLU A 14 2.30 -0.37 -11.60
CA GLU A 14 2.69 -1.73 -11.20
C GLU A 14 2.45 -1.99 -9.71
N LEU A 15 2.73 -1.02 -8.85
CA LEU A 15 2.43 -1.11 -7.42
C LEU A 15 0.92 -1.20 -7.19
N ASP A 16 0.13 -0.36 -7.86
CA ASP A 16 -1.33 -0.33 -7.76
C ASP A 16 -1.94 -1.68 -8.16
N ALA A 17 -1.44 -2.27 -9.24
CA ALA A 17 -1.84 -3.59 -9.70
C ALA A 17 -1.55 -4.68 -8.65
N LYS A 18 -0.32 -4.72 -8.13
CA LYS A 18 0.07 -5.69 -7.12
C LYS A 18 -0.71 -5.54 -5.81
N VAL A 19 -0.98 -4.30 -5.39
CA VAL A 19 -1.84 -4.02 -4.24
C VAL A 19 -3.27 -4.48 -4.50
N ALA A 20 -3.80 -4.23 -5.70
CA ALA A 20 -5.15 -4.68 -6.08
C ALA A 20 -5.29 -6.21 -5.95
N GLU A 21 -4.30 -6.98 -6.41
CA GLU A 21 -4.29 -8.44 -6.26
C GLU A 21 -4.39 -8.87 -4.79
N LEU A 22 -3.64 -8.23 -3.89
CA LEU A 22 -3.69 -8.50 -2.45
C LEU A 22 -5.03 -8.06 -1.81
N LEU A 23 -5.76 -7.15 -2.45
CA LEU A 23 -7.12 -6.77 -2.07
C LEU A 23 -8.19 -7.69 -2.69
N GLY A 24 -7.80 -8.74 -3.42
CA GLY A 24 -8.70 -9.71 -4.02
C GLY A 24 -9.18 -9.36 -5.43
N TRP A 25 -8.54 -8.38 -6.09
CA TRP A 25 -8.80 -8.13 -7.50
C TRP A 25 -8.18 -9.22 -8.38
N LYS A 26 -8.87 -9.55 -9.47
CA LYS A 26 -8.30 -10.27 -10.60
C LYS A 26 -7.79 -9.25 -11.62
N VAL A 27 -6.50 -8.96 -11.57
CA VAL A 27 -5.86 -7.97 -12.43
C VAL A 27 -5.74 -8.47 -13.86
N GLN A 28 -6.01 -7.60 -14.82
CA GLN A 28 -5.91 -7.84 -16.26
C GLN A 28 -5.14 -6.68 -16.93
N PHE A 29 -4.10 -7.04 -17.67
CA PHE A 29 -3.22 -6.08 -18.33
C PHE A 29 -3.71 -5.80 -19.76
N PHE A 30 -3.96 -4.53 -20.10
CA PHE A 30 -4.35 -4.13 -21.47
C PHE A 30 -3.20 -3.43 -22.19
N GLY A 31 -2.10 -4.14 -22.40
CA GLY A 31 -0.94 -3.65 -23.14
C GLY A 31 -0.29 -2.39 -22.56
N GLU A 32 0.82 -1.96 -23.17
CA GLU A 32 1.72 -0.92 -22.62
C GLU A 32 1.11 0.49 -22.52
N LEU A 33 -0.09 0.73 -23.08
CA LEU A 33 -0.66 2.07 -23.27
C LEU A 33 -1.98 2.36 -22.54
N ARG A 34 -2.64 1.37 -21.90
CA ARG A 34 -4.00 1.56 -21.35
C ARG A 34 -4.15 1.42 -19.84
N GLY A 35 -3.04 1.31 -19.12
CA GLY A 35 -3.06 1.14 -17.66
C GLY A 35 -3.60 -0.23 -17.23
N PHE A 36 -3.85 -0.39 -15.94
CA PHE A 36 -4.33 -1.65 -15.38
C PHE A 36 -5.85 -1.62 -15.19
N SER A 37 -6.48 -2.73 -15.54
CA SER A 37 -7.89 -2.99 -15.25
C SER A 37 -8.00 -4.31 -14.49
N GLY A 38 -9.18 -4.61 -13.99
CA GLY A 38 -9.40 -5.89 -13.35
C GLY A 38 -10.84 -6.10 -12.97
N GLN A 39 -11.05 -7.19 -12.25
CA GLN A 39 -12.34 -7.54 -11.70
C GLN A 39 -12.26 -7.65 -10.19
N TYR A 40 -13.26 -7.16 -9.47
CA TYR A 40 -13.41 -7.38 -8.03
C TYR A 40 -14.83 -7.87 -7.74
N GLN A 41 -15.02 -8.57 -6.63
CA GLN A 41 -16.36 -8.89 -6.15
C GLN A 41 -16.90 -7.77 -5.30
N ASN A 42 -18.11 -7.29 -5.61
CA ASN A 42 -18.82 -6.38 -4.71
C ASN A 42 -19.36 -7.13 -3.48
N GLU A 43 -20.00 -6.40 -2.57
CA GLU A 43 -20.57 -6.97 -1.32
C GLU A 43 -21.63 -8.06 -1.56
N LYS A 44 -22.21 -8.11 -2.76
CA LYS A 44 -23.19 -9.13 -3.18
C LYS A 44 -22.54 -10.34 -3.87
N GLY A 45 -21.20 -10.39 -3.93
CA GLY A 45 -20.44 -11.46 -4.59
C GLY A 45 -20.39 -11.39 -6.12
N VAL A 46 -20.91 -10.31 -6.72
CA VAL A 46 -20.93 -10.13 -8.18
C VAL A 46 -19.59 -9.57 -8.66
N TRP A 47 -19.02 -10.19 -9.69
CA TRP A 47 -17.81 -9.69 -10.34
C TRP A 47 -18.10 -8.43 -11.15
N ILE A 48 -17.41 -7.35 -10.81
CA ILE A 48 -17.47 -6.05 -11.48
C ILE A 48 -16.15 -5.81 -12.19
N TYR A 49 -16.22 -5.43 -13.47
CA TYR A 49 -15.06 -5.02 -14.24
C TYR A 49 -14.84 -3.51 -14.10
N SER A 50 -13.62 -3.09 -13.77
CA SER A 50 -13.27 -1.68 -13.62
C SER A 50 -11.78 -1.44 -13.87
N HIS A 51 -11.41 -0.16 -13.98
CA HIS A 51 -10.03 0.26 -13.86
C HIS A 51 -9.54 0.05 -12.43
N ILE A 52 -8.27 -0.33 -12.28
CA ILE A 52 -7.65 -0.41 -10.96
C ILE A 52 -7.55 1.00 -10.40
N TYR A 53 -7.91 1.15 -9.12
CA TYR A 53 -7.80 2.43 -8.45
C TYR A 53 -6.33 2.87 -8.33
N PRO A 54 -6.06 4.18 -8.47
CA PRO A 54 -4.70 4.74 -8.36
C PRO A 54 -4.23 4.83 -6.90
N TYR A 55 -4.07 3.67 -6.25
CA TYR A 55 -3.80 3.55 -4.81
C TYR A 55 -2.55 4.34 -4.36
N SER A 56 -1.49 4.34 -5.18
CA SER A 56 -0.19 4.92 -4.86
C SER A 56 -0.07 6.40 -5.18
N SER A 57 -1.03 7.00 -5.88
CA SER A 57 -1.01 8.43 -6.22
C SER A 57 -2.17 9.23 -5.63
N GLU A 58 -3.28 8.59 -5.26
CA GLU A 58 -4.46 9.27 -4.73
C GLU A 58 -4.67 9.01 -3.23
N HIS A 59 -4.94 10.09 -2.49
CA HIS A 59 -5.05 10.04 -1.03
C HIS A 59 -6.15 9.09 -0.55
N GLU A 60 -7.36 9.20 -1.11
CA GLU A 60 -8.53 8.42 -0.70
C GLU A 60 -8.30 6.91 -0.87
N TYR A 61 -7.77 6.48 -2.02
CA TYR A 61 -7.53 5.08 -2.28
C TYR A 61 -6.37 4.52 -1.45
N SER A 62 -5.31 5.31 -1.22
CA SER A 62 -4.21 4.91 -0.34
C SER A 62 -4.65 4.68 1.11
N MET A 63 -5.65 5.44 1.60
CA MET A 63 -6.20 5.24 2.95
C MET A 63 -6.90 3.89 3.10
N ASN A 64 -7.62 3.45 2.07
CA ASN A 64 -8.29 2.15 2.09
C ASN A 64 -7.27 1.00 2.17
N VAL A 65 -6.17 1.12 1.42
CA VAL A 65 -5.06 0.18 1.42
C VAL A 65 -4.36 0.16 2.79
N GLN A 66 -4.05 1.33 3.35
CA GLN A 66 -3.50 1.44 4.70
C GLN A 66 -4.44 0.81 5.75
N ALA A 67 -5.74 1.11 5.69
CA ALA A 67 -6.72 0.56 6.62
C ALA A 67 -6.77 -0.97 6.52
N ARG A 68 -6.64 -1.54 5.32
CA ARG A 68 -6.55 -2.98 5.14
C ARG A 68 -5.29 -3.56 5.77
N ALA A 69 -4.12 -2.97 5.52
CA ALA A 69 -2.87 -3.43 6.12
C ALA A 69 -2.87 -3.33 7.65
N LEU A 70 -3.38 -2.24 8.21
CA LEU A 70 -3.54 -2.07 9.66
C LEU A 70 -4.47 -3.12 10.29
N LYS A 71 -5.54 -3.51 9.59
CA LYS A 71 -6.44 -4.59 10.03
C LYS A 71 -5.78 -5.96 9.99
N THR A 72 -4.83 -6.18 9.07
CA THR A 72 -4.09 -7.44 8.95
C THR A 72 -2.95 -7.53 9.98
N ASP A 73 -2.10 -6.51 10.05
CA ASP A 73 -0.97 -6.43 10.99
C ASP A 73 -0.61 -4.96 11.25
N SER A 74 -1.20 -4.38 12.29
CA SER A 74 -1.00 -2.97 12.65
C SER A 74 0.43 -2.67 13.10
N GLN A 75 1.06 -3.57 13.87
CA GLN A 75 2.42 -3.38 14.35
C GLN A 75 3.43 -3.51 13.20
N GLY A 76 3.27 -4.52 12.35
CA GLY A 76 4.08 -4.70 11.16
C GLY A 76 3.97 -3.52 10.21
N TYR A 77 2.76 -2.99 9.99
CA TYR A 77 2.57 -1.82 9.15
C TYR A 77 3.30 -0.58 9.69
N ILE A 78 3.14 -0.25 10.97
CA ILE A 78 3.83 0.91 11.56
C ILE A 78 5.35 0.73 11.52
N ARG A 79 5.87 -0.46 11.78
CA ARG A 79 7.31 -0.75 11.67
C ARG A 79 7.83 -0.61 10.24
N THR A 80 7.14 -1.22 9.28
CA THR A 80 7.52 -1.13 7.86
C THR A 80 7.46 0.31 7.35
N LEU A 81 6.45 1.08 7.76
CA LEU A 81 6.36 2.50 7.40
C LEU A 81 7.51 3.31 8.03
N ALA A 82 7.85 3.08 9.31
CA ALA A 82 9.02 3.70 9.93
C ALA A 82 10.32 3.36 9.19
N GLU A 83 10.51 2.11 8.77
CA GLU A 83 11.68 1.66 8.00
C GLU A 83 11.78 2.30 6.61
N LEU A 84 10.64 2.56 5.95
CA LEU A 84 10.59 3.26 4.67
C LEU A 84 10.94 4.74 4.85
N LEU A 85 10.39 5.38 5.88
CA LEU A 85 10.62 6.79 6.21
C LEU A 85 11.98 7.04 6.89
N ASN A 86 12.76 5.99 7.13
CA ASN A 86 14.01 6.03 7.91
C ASN A 86 13.82 6.71 9.28
N VAL A 87 12.69 6.44 9.94
CA VAL A 87 12.41 6.92 11.30
C VAL A 87 13.23 6.08 12.28
N SER A 88 14.40 6.59 12.66
CA SER A 88 15.25 6.03 13.72
C SER A 88 14.83 6.50 15.13
N GLU A 89 13.83 7.36 15.21
CA GLU A 89 13.42 8.09 16.43
C GLU A 89 12.45 7.29 17.31
N TRP A 90 12.73 6.00 17.50
CA TRP A 90 12.10 5.23 18.56
C TRP A 90 12.76 5.64 19.88
N GLY A 91 11.98 6.23 20.78
CA GLY A 91 12.40 6.57 22.14
C GLY A 91 12.83 5.33 22.93
N THR A 92 13.47 5.58 24.08
CA THR A 92 14.05 4.55 24.98
C THR A 92 13.05 3.50 25.47
N GLU A 93 11.74 3.78 25.38
CA GLU A 93 10.66 2.86 25.74
C GLU A 93 10.00 2.18 24.53
N GLY A 94 10.58 2.29 23.32
CA GLY A 94 9.96 1.78 22.10
C GLY A 94 8.75 2.60 21.63
N LYS A 95 8.61 3.85 22.10
CA LYS A 95 7.59 4.81 21.66
C LYS A 95 8.16 5.76 20.61
N LEU A 96 7.39 6.12 19.60
CA LEU A 96 7.78 7.15 18.64
C LEU A 96 7.95 8.51 19.32
N LYS A 97 9.05 9.22 19.04
CA LYS A 97 9.21 10.64 19.43
C LYS A 97 8.29 11.53 18.59
N SER A 98 8.05 12.76 19.04
CA SER A 98 7.20 13.74 18.36
C SER A 98 7.60 13.98 16.91
N GLU A 99 8.91 14.04 16.63
CA GLU A 99 9.46 14.19 15.28
C GLU A 99 9.12 12.98 14.40
N GLY A 100 9.16 11.78 14.98
CA GLY A 100 8.71 10.56 14.34
C GLY A 100 7.23 10.64 14.00
N ILE A 101 6.39 11.06 14.95
CA ILE A 101 4.94 11.23 14.74
C ILE A 101 4.66 12.20 13.58
N LEU A 102 5.37 13.34 13.51
CA LEU A 102 5.21 14.30 12.41
C LEU A 102 5.50 13.66 11.04
N LYS A 103 6.58 12.86 10.94
CA LYS A 103 6.89 12.13 9.70
C LYS A 103 5.77 11.17 9.28
N PHE A 104 5.07 10.53 10.22
CA PHE A 104 3.91 9.69 9.91
C PHE A 104 2.71 10.48 9.38
N LEU A 105 2.54 11.74 9.80
CA LEU A 105 1.46 12.61 9.32
C LEU A 105 1.71 13.09 7.88
N GLU A 106 2.97 13.19 7.46
CA GLU A 106 3.39 13.66 6.13
C GLU A 106 3.48 12.55 5.08
N VAL A 107 3.14 11.32 5.47
CA VAL A 107 3.23 10.14 4.61
C VAL A 107 2.42 10.28 3.31
N THR A 108 3.12 10.10 2.19
CA THR A 108 2.54 10.16 0.86
C THR A 108 1.64 8.95 0.57
N PRO A 109 0.69 9.06 -0.39
CA PRO A 109 -0.08 7.91 -0.88
C PRO A 109 0.80 6.73 -1.31
N ARG A 110 1.94 7.04 -1.94
CA ARG A 110 2.93 6.06 -2.39
C ARG A 110 3.50 5.28 -1.22
N GLU A 111 4.03 5.97 -0.21
CA GLU A 111 4.65 5.32 0.96
C GLU A 111 3.66 4.45 1.74
N ARG A 112 2.37 4.86 1.83
CA ARG A 112 1.31 4.01 2.42
C ARG A 112 1.15 2.73 1.64
N CYS A 113 1.09 2.82 0.32
CA CYS A 113 0.94 1.66 -0.55
C CYS A 113 2.15 0.73 -0.50
N GLU A 114 3.38 1.28 -0.49
CA GLU A 114 4.60 0.47 -0.35
C GLU A 114 4.59 -0.29 0.98
N ALA A 115 4.30 0.39 2.09
CA ALA A 115 4.22 -0.22 3.41
C ALA A 115 3.13 -1.30 3.47
N ALA A 116 1.94 -1.00 2.95
CA ALA A 116 0.82 -1.92 2.93
C ALA A 116 1.10 -3.14 2.07
N TYR A 117 1.70 -2.96 0.88
CA TYR A 117 2.07 -4.07 0.00
C TYR A 117 3.03 -5.04 0.70
N LEU A 118 4.07 -4.49 1.36
CA LEU A 118 5.07 -5.28 2.09
C LEU A 118 4.47 -6.07 3.26
N VAL A 119 3.42 -5.53 3.90
CA VAL A 119 2.70 -6.19 5.00
C VAL A 119 1.74 -7.25 4.47
N LEU A 120 0.97 -6.95 3.43
CA LEU A 120 -0.09 -7.81 2.92
C LEU A 120 0.43 -9.00 2.10
N GLN A 121 1.68 -8.97 1.62
CA GLN A 121 2.30 -10.11 0.93
C GLN A 121 2.83 -11.21 1.88
N LYS A 122 2.76 -11.00 3.21
CA LYS A 122 3.17 -11.95 4.24
C LYS A 122 2.10 -13.01 4.46
#